data_AF-A0A2V7XEJ8-F1
#
_entry.id   AF-A0A2V7XEJ8-F1
#
_cell.length_a   1.000
_cell.length_b   1.000
_cell.length_c   1.000
_cell.angle_alpha   90.00
_cell.angle_beta   90.00
_cell.angle_gamma   90.00
#
_symmetry.space_group_name_H-M   'P 1'
#
loop_
_entity.id
_entity.type
_entity.pdbx_description
1 polymer ?
#
loop_
_entity_poly.entity_id
_entity_poly.type
_entity_poly.pdbx_seq_one_letter_code
_entity_poly.pdbx_strand_id
1 'polypeptide(L)'
;RVLTNKPACGAMRGHGTVNVRFAFESQLDELASAIGMDPAEIRRRNLLQSPCITVNGLRVQSYGLPECIEKTVERSGWKERKGKLAKGRGLGIACSHYVSGAANSIIRSDMPHSTVNIKIDRDGGVVVYTGASEIGQGSDTMTAQVAAETLGCSLSRVRVVAADTDLTPIDIGSYSSRVTFMAGNATLRAANEVKKLIAAAAAKKMSCDPHDVVFRGDLVTRSARGGRDAAVGPAEQSSAASVSGRVEGQILRGSLQQKRKEEGPKHSMTFEEAVVAAIDFHGALTGTGSYAPPAEARGGKHKGAGVGPSPAYSYSAQVAEVSVDEETGEVTVHKVWAAHDCGRALNPVSVEGQIIGSVWMGMGQALTEEMVWKDGMLMNPGLLEYRSPSSVESPEVEPIIVESLDPEGPFGAKECSEGSLAATIPAIANAIYDAVGVRLHESPFTPERVLAGLRAKKHAKALNLTEGIDPTAPNRFREHGGALWFKGKGPERHPLDPSRRAEAPAGGTD
;
A
#
# COMPACT_ATOMS: atom_id res chain seq x y z
N ARG A 1 -3.12 -18.66 17.00
CA ARG A 1 -4.36 -17.87 17.04
C ARG A 1 -5.30 -18.53 18.05
N VAL A 2 -5.82 -17.77 19.00
CA VAL A 2 -6.71 -18.28 20.06
C VAL A 2 -8.12 -17.77 19.79
N LEU A 3 -9.13 -18.62 20.00
CA LEU A 3 -10.54 -18.22 19.92
C LEU A 3 -10.95 -17.57 21.25
N THR A 4 -11.74 -16.51 21.16
CA THR A 4 -12.25 -15.77 22.31
C THR A 4 -13.72 -15.45 22.07
N ASN A 5 -14.52 -15.30 23.13
CA ASN A 5 -15.91 -14.84 23.07
C ASN A 5 -16.01 -13.32 22.84
N LYS A 6 -15.26 -12.80 21.87
CA LYS A 6 -15.24 -11.40 21.42
C LYS A 6 -15.53 -11.37 19.91
N PRO A 7 -15.90 -10.21 19.33
CA PRO A 7 -16.00 -10.08 17.87
C PRO A 7 -14.73 -10.61 17.18
N ALA A 8 -14.92 -11.33 16.08
CA ALA A 8 -13.82 -11.91 15.33
C ALA A 8 -12.93 -10.79 14.78
N CYS A 9 -11.66 -10.74 15.16
CA CYS A 9 -10.73 -9.83 14.49
C CYS A 9 -10.55 -10.26 13.03
N GLY A 10 -10.29 -9.29 12.16
CA GLY A 10 -10.02 -9.50 10.75
C GLY A 10 -8.79 -8.73 10.26
N ALA A 11 -8.81 -8.39 8.98
CA ALA A 11 -7.78 -7.56 8.38
C ALA A 11 -7.97 -6.09 8.78
N MET A 12 -6.85 -5.48 9.19
CA MET A 12 -6.67 -4.03 9.32
C MET A 12 -5.38 -3.70 8.56
N ARG A 13 -5.21 -2.46 8.10
CA ARG A 13 -4.07 -1.99 7.31
C ARG A 13 -2.73 -2.46 7.93
N GLY A 14 -1.89 -3.14 7.15
CA GLY A 14 -0.69 -3.83 7.65
C GLY A 14 -0.98 -5.25 8.18
N HIS A 15 -2.02 -5.91 7.66
CA HIS A 15 -2.63 -7.12 8.22
C HIS A 15 -1.61 -8.16 8.73
N GLY A 16 -1.58 -8.34 10.05
CA GLY A 16 -0.77 -9.35 10.75
C GLY A 16 0.70 -9.00 10.96
N THR A 17 1.24 -7.97 10.30
CA THR A 17 2.67 -7.64 10.35
C THR A 17 3.00 -6.52 11.36
N VAL A 18 2.06 -5.62 11.64
CA VAL A 18 2.27 -4.41 12.48
C VAL A 18 2.85 -4.74 13.85
N ASN A 19 2.17 -5.58 14.64
CA ASN A 19 2.55 -5.82 16.03
C ASN A 19 3.88 -6.59 16.16
N VAL A 20 4.13 -7.54 15.25
CA VAL A 20 5.40 -8.29 15.24
C VAL A 20 6.54 -7.39 14.76
N ARG A 21 6.26 -6.48 13.82
CA ARG A 21 7.23 -5.48 13.38
C ARG A 21 7.58 -4.51 14.51
N PHE A 22 6.60 -4.05 15.28
CA PHE A 22 6.84 -3.25 16.49
C PHE A 22 7.80 -3.96 17.44
N ALA A 23 7.49 -5.21 17.81
CA ALA A 23 8.34 -5.98 18.71
C ALA A 23 9.78 -6.17 18.17
N PHE A 24 9.92 -6.48 16.87
CA PHE A 24 11.21 -6.66 16.23
C PHE A 24 12.05 -5.36 16.20
N GLU A 25 11.45 -4.25 15.78
CA GLU A 25 12.16 -2.97 15.65
C GLU A 25 12.53 -2.36 17.00
N SER A 26 11.70 -2.57 18.04
CA SER A 26 12.05 -2.17 19.41
C SER A 26 13.19 -3.01 19.97
N GLN A 27 13.18 -4.34 19.76
CA GLN A 27 14.29 -5.20 20.16
C GLN A 27 15.59 -4.83 19.42
N LEU A 28 15.51 -4.52 18.13
CA LEU A 28 16.67 -4.11 17.35
C LEU A 28 17.28 -2.80 17.87
N ASP A 29 16.44 -1.86 18.31
CA ASP A 29 16.87 -0.61 18.94
C ASP A 29 17.51 -0.83 20.33
N GLU A 30 16.95 -1.75 21.13
CA GLU A 30 17.53 -2.16 22.41
C GLU A 30 18.91 -2.82 22.22
N LEU A 31 19.06 -3.69 21.21
CA LEU A 31 20.34 -4.30 20.86
C LEU A 31 21.36 -3.24 20.44
N ALA A 32 20.96 -2.25 19.62
CA ALA A 32 21.82 -1.14 19.23
C ALA A 32 22.34 -0.40 20.47
N SER A 33 21.45 -0.07 21.41
CA SER A 33 21.80 0.56 22.68
C SER A 33 22.75 -0.32 23.51
N ALA A 34 22.51 -1.63 23.59
CA ALA A 34 23.31 -2.56 24.40
C ALA A 34 24.75 -2.71 23.89
N ILE A 35 24.97 -2.60 22.58
CA ILE A 35 26.30 -2.70 21.96
C ILE A 35 26.93 -1.34 21.63
N GLY A 36 26.29 -0.23 22.00
CA GLY A 36 26.77 1.12 21.71
C GLY A 36 26.79 1.48 20.21
N MET A 37 25.88 0.91 19.42
CA MET A 37 25.74 1.17 17.98
C MET A 37 24.61 2.17 17.72
N ASP A 38 24.81 3.04 16.73
CA ASP A 38 23.74 3.92 16.27
C ASP A 38 22.53 3.10 15.74
N PRO A 39 21.28 3.43 16.15
CA PRO A 39 20.09 2.70 15.72
C PRO A 39 19.82 2.69 14.21
N ALA A 40 20.29 3.70 13.45
CA ALA A 40 20.20 3.67 12.00
C ALA A 40 21.29 2.77 11.40
N GLU A 41 22.49 2.77 11.97
CA GLU A 41 23.60 1.92 11.53
C GLU A 41 23.32 0.42 11.70
N ILE A 42 22.72 -0.01 12.82
CA ILE A 42 22.39 -1.44 12.99
C ILE A 42 21.42 -1.92 11.90
N ARG A 43 20.49 -1.07 11.47
CA ARG A 43 19.54 -1.37 10.38
C ARG A 43 20.27 -1.46 9.04
N ARG A 44 21.22 -0.56 8.78
CA ARG A 44 22.07 -0.58 7.56
C ARG A 44 22.90 -1.86 7.46
N ARG A 45 23.46 -2.34 8.56
CA ARG A 45 24.27 -3.58 8.57
C ARG A 45 23.49 -4.85 8.27
N ASN A 46 22.18 -4.83 8.42
CA ASN A 46 21.29 -5.98 8.24
C ASN A 46 20.46 -5.90 6.94
N LEU A 47 20.84 -5.03 6.00
CA LEU A 47 20.17 -4.87 4.72
C LEU A 47 20.35 -6.11 3.82
N LEU A 48 19.32 -6.39 3.01
CA LEU A 48 19.37 -7.42 1.99
C LEU A 48 20.13 -6.93 0.75
N GLN A 49 20.58 -7.87 -0.07
CA GLN A 49 21.04 -7.63 -1.44
C GLN A 49 19.99 -8.16 -2.41
N SER A 50 19.49 -7.29 -3.30
CA SER A 50 18.49 -7.65 -4.32
C SER A 50 19.16 -7.83 -5.69
N PRO A 51 18.74 -8.80 -6.54
CA PRO A 51 17.64 -9.75 -6.32
C PRO A 51 18.03 -10.91 -5.40
N CYS A 52 17.11 -11.37 -4.55
CA CYS A 52 17.33 -12.54 -3.70
C CYS A 52 16.03 -13.31 -3.39
N ILE A 53 16.20 -14.52 -2.84
CA ILE A 53 15.12 -15.30 -2.22
C ILE A 53 15.44 -15.41 -0.73
N THR A 54 14.52 -14.98 0.12
CA THR A 54 14.69 -15.04 1.57
C THR A 54 14.60 -16.50 2.08
N VAL A 55 15.05 -16.73 3.32
CA VAL A 55 14.97 -18.06 3.96
C VAL A 55 13.56 -18.64 4.01
N ASN A 56 12.53 -17.79 4.10
CA ASN A 56 11.11 -18.19 4.04
C ASN A 56 10.53 -18.22 2.61
N GLY A 57 11.37 -18.12 1.57
CA GLY A 57 10.98 -18.29 0.17
C GLY A 57 10.31 -17.07 -0.47
N LEU A 58 10.54 -15.86 0.06
CA LEU A 58 10.03 -14.63 -0.54
C LEU A 58 11.00 -14.13 -1.61
N ARG A 59 10.51 -13.89 -2.82
CA ARG A 59 11.30 -13.43 -3.95
C ARG A 59 11.34 -11.91 -4.00
N VAL A 60 12.49 -11.32 -3.69
CA VAL A 60 12.71 -9.86 -3.70
C VAL A 60 13.47 -9.49 -4.97
N GLN A 61 12.85 -8.67 -5.82
CA GLN A 61 13.44 -8.23 -7.11
C GLN A 61 13.94 -6.78 -7.06
N SER A 62 13.25 -5.92 -6.31
CA SER A 62 13.62 -4.51 -6.06
C SER A 62 13.65 -4.20 -4.57
N TYR A 63 14.56 -3.32 -4.14
CA TYR A 63 14.80 -3.06 -2.71
C TYR A 63 15.30 -1.64 -2.43
N GLY A 64 14.39 -0.72 -2.10
CA GLY A 64 14.68 0.69 -1.79
C GLY A 64 14.85 1.00 -0.30
N LEU A 65 14.85 0.01 0.61
CA LEU A 65 15.07 0.27 2.03
C LEU A 65 16.39 1.01 2.36
N PRO A 66 17.53 0.73 1.69
CA PRO A 66 18.77 1.45 1.95
C PRO A 66 18.60 2.96 1.74
N GLU A 67 17.99 3.37 0.63
CA GLU A 67 17.69 4.76 0.30
C GLU A 67 16.63 5.36 1.24
N CYS A 68 15.64 4.57 1.68
CA CYS A 68 14.66 5.03 2.67
C CYS A 68 15.35 5.43 3.99
N ILE A 69 16.26 4.58 4.50
CA ILE A 69 17.02 4.87 5.72
C ILE A 69 17.90 6.10 5.51
N GLU A 70 18.57 6.19 4.36
CA GLU A 70 19.42 7.34 4.05
C GLU A 70 18.64 8.66 4.04
N LYS A 71 17.57 8.74 3.25
CA LYS A 71 16.77 9.96 3.14
C LYS A 71 16.12 10.35 4.46
N THR A 72 15.61 9.41 5.26
CA THR A 72 15.03 9.76 6.57
C THR A 72 16.08 10.26 7.56
N VAL A 73 17.24 9.63 7.64
CA VAL A 73 18.36 10.06 8.49
C VAL A 73 18.87 11.45 8.09
N GLU A 74 18.99 11.71 6.78
CA GLU A 74 19.41 13.00 6.24
C GLU A 74 18.36 14.09 6.54
N ARG A 75 17.11 13.88 6.11
CA ARG A 75 16.03 14.88 6.20
C ARG A 75 15.65 15.22 7.64
N SER A 76 15.78 14.28 8.56
CA SER A 76 15.51 14.53 9.98
C SER A 76 16.66 15.24 10.70
N GLY A 77 17.84 15.41 10.07
CA GLY A 77 19.07 15.86 10.73
C GLY A 77 19.53 14.91 11.83
N TRP A 78 19.37 13.59 11.62
CA TRP A 78 19.58 12.57 12.65
C TRP A 78 20.97 12.67 13.31
N LYS A 79 22.03 12.81 12.51
CA LYS A 79 23.42 12.81 13.00
C LYS A 79 23.72 14.01 13.90
N GLU A 80 23.10 15.14 13.60
CA GLU A 80 23.29 16.40 14.31
C GLU A 80 22.44 16.45 15.59
N ARG A 81 21.31 15.75 15.61
CA ARG A 81 20.26 15.91 16.65
C ARG A 81 20.11 14.74 17.61
N LYS A 82 20.38 13.50 17.17
CA LYS A 82 20.21 12.29 17.98
C LYS A 82 21.05 12.37 19.26
N GLY A 83 20.43 12.17 20.41
CA GLY A 83 21.06 12.27 21.73
C GLY A 83 21.43 13.70 22.17
N LYS A 84 21.05 14.73 21.40
CA LYS A 84 21.38 16.14 21.65
C LYS A 84 20.14 17.05 21.77
N LEU A 85 18.94 16.46 21.75
CA LEU A 85 17.70 17.21 21.96
C LEU A 85 17.54 17.64 23.43
N ALA A 86 16.69 18.63 23.66
CA ALA A 86 16.33 19.06 25.01
C ALA A 86 15.72 17.89 25.81
N LYS A 87 15.84 17.96 27.15
CA LYS A 87 15.25 16.97 28.06
C LYS A 87 13.78 16.75 27.74
N GLY A 88 13.35 15.48 27.74
CA GLY A 88 11.98 15.10 27.43
C GLY A 88 11.65 15.11 25.94
N ARG A 89 12.62 15.34 25.04
CA ARG A 89 12.46 15.21 23.59
C ARG A 89 13.37 14.12 23.03
N GLY A 90 12.89 13.39 22.03
CA GLY A 90 13.62 12.25 21.48
C GLY A 90 13.38 12.00 20.00
N LEU A 91 14.35 11.33 19.37
CA LEU A 91 14.28 10.81 18.01
C LEU A 91 14.34 9.28 18.02
N GLY A 92 13.43 8.66 17.28
CA GLY A 92 13.36 7.22 17.09
C GLY A 92 13.27 6.86 15.62
N ILE A 93 14.02 5.84 15.20
CA ILE A 93 13.98 5.30 13.84
C ILE A 93 13.38 3.89 13.86
N ALA A 94 12.63 3.55 12.82
CA ALA A 94 12.21 2.19 12.56
C ALA A 94 12.00 1.94 11.06
N CYS A 95 12.05 0.67 10.66
CA CYS A 95 11.83 0.23 9.29
C CYS A 95 10.63 -0.72 9.21
N SER A 96 10.02 -0.81 8.03
CA SER A 96 8.94 -1.75 7.74
C SER A 96 8.92 -2.11 6.25
N HIS A 97 8.08 -3.09 5.91
CA HIS A 97 7.81 -3.49 4.54
C HIS A 97 6.41 -4.13 4.48
N TYR A 98 5.82 -4.18 3.29
CA TYR A 98 4.58 -4.93 3.07
C TYR A 98 4.50 -5.50 1.65
N VAL A 99 3.56 -6.43 1.46
CA VAL A 99 3.32 -7.08 0.16
C VAL A 99 2.65 -6.11 -0.81
N SER A 100 3.02 -6.15 -2.09
CA SER A 100 2.26 -5.56 -3.19
C SER A 100 1.28 -6.58 -3.78
N GLY A 101 0.37 -7.04 -2.93
CA GLY A 101 -0.62 -8.07 -3.24
C GLY A 101 -0.17 -9.50 -2.95
N ALA A 102 -1.02 -10.27 -2.28
CA ALA A 102 -0.75 -11.68 -2.04
C ALA A 102 -0.58 -12.46 -3.36
N ALA A 103 0.50 -13.22 -3.49
CA ALA A 103 0.80 -13.99 -4.69
C ALA A 103 -0.19 -15.14 -4.90
N ASN A 104 -0.76 -15.66 -3.81
CA ASN A 104 -1.78 -16.70 -3.84
C ASN A 104 -3.17 -16.07 -3.77
N SER A 105 -4.07 -16.52 -4.64
CA SER A 105 -5.46 -16.08 -4.63
C SER A 105 -6.18 -16.52 -3.36
N ILE A 106 -7.05 -15.65 -2.83
CA ILE A 106 -7.96 -16.00 -1.74
C ILE A 106 -9.03 -17.00 -2.21
N ILE A 107 -9.40 -16.94 -3.50
CA ILE A 107 -10.26 -17.91 -4.17
C ILE A 107 -9.35 -18.92 -4.88
N ARG A 108 -9.29 -20.15 -4.36
CA ARG A 108 -8.45 -21.22 -4.91
C ARG A 108 -8.93 -21.63 -6.31
N SER A 109 -8.40 -20.95 -7.32
CA SER A 109 -8.66 -21.20 -8.74
C SER A 109 -7.45 -20.77 -9.56
N ASP A 110 -7.34 -21.28 -10.79
CA ASP A 110 -6.31 -20.88 -11.74
C ASP A 110 -6.69 -19.61 -12.52
N MET A 111 -7.78 -18.93 -12.13
CA MET A 111 -8.23 -17.71 -12.78
C MET A 111 -7.29 -16.52 -12.49
N PRO A 112 -7.22 -15.54 -13.40
CA PRO A 112 -6.50 -14.30 -13.14
C PRO A 112 -7.00 -13.59 -11.87
N HIS A 113 -6.10 -12.89 -11.18
CA HIS A 113 -6.45 -12.16 -9.96
C HIS A 113 -7.15 -10.83 -10.27
N SER A 114 -6.76 -10.18 -11.37
CA SER A 114 -7.41 -8.97 -11.90
C SER A 114 -7.57 -9.11 -13.40
N THR A 115 -8.70 -8.66 -13.92
CA THR A 115 -8.92 -8.47 -15.36
C THR A 115 -9.44 -7.06 -15.61
N VAL A 116 -9.06 -6.47 -16.74
CA VAL A 116 -9.49 -5.14 -17.18
C VAL A 116 -9.86 -5.23 -18.66
N ASN A 117 -10.99 -4.62 -19.02
CA ASN A 117 -11.39 -4.44 -20.41
C ASN A 117 -11.28 -2.97 -20.78
N ILE A 118 -10.80 -2.69 -21.98
CA ILE A 118 -10.79 -1.34 -22.56
C ILE A 118 -11.63 -1.36 -23.82
N LYS A 119 -12.48 -0.34 -23.99
CA LYS A 119 -13.27 -0.10 -25.20
C LYS A 119 -12.97 1.30 -25.73
N ILE A 120 -12.77 1.42 -27.04
CA ILE A 120 -12.64 2.69 -27.76
C ILE A 120 -13.60 2.68 -28.96
N ASP A 121 -14.36 3.75 -29.13
CA ASP A 121 -15.28 3.94 -30.26
C ASP A 121 -14.88 5.16 -31.12
N ARG A 122 -15.71 5.53 -32.09
CA ARG A 122 -15.40 6.52 -33.15
C ARG A 122 -15.04 7.91 -32.66
N ASP A 123 -15.50 8.31 -31.48
CA ASP A 123 -15.15 9.58 -30.83
C ASP A 123 -13.74 9.56 -30.21
N GLY A 124 -13.08 8.40 -30.26
CA GLY A 124 -11.78 8.15 -29.64
C GLY A 124 -11.84 8.13 -28.11
N GLY A 125 -13.02 8.12 -27.49
CA GLY A 125 -13.15 8.02 -26.04
C GLY A 125 -12.65 6.66 -25.55
N VAL A 126 -11.89 6.64 -24.47
CA VAL A 126 -11.33 5.40 -23.89
C VAL A 126 -12.12 5.04 -22.64
N VAL A 127 -12.83 3.92 -22.66
CA VAL A 127 -13.54 3.43 -21.47
C VAL A 127 -12.80 2.23 -20.89
N VAL A 128 -12.36 2.35 -19.64
CA VAL A 128 -11.71 1.30 -18.86
C VAL A 128 -12.74 0.67 -17.93
N TYR A 129 -12.99 -0.62 -18.08
CA TYR A 129 -13.86 -1.41 -17.22
C TYR A 129 -13.00 -2.27 -16.28
N THR A 130 -13.15 -2.06 -14.97
CA THR A 130 -12.35 -2.73 -13.94
C THR A 130 -13.23 -3.19 -12.78
N GLY A 131 -13.01 -4.41 -12.28
CA GLY A 131 -13.70 -4.88 -11.07
C GLY A 131 -13.10 -4.32 -9.77
N ALA A 132 -11.95 -3.65 -9.85
CA ALA A 132 -11.25 -3.14 -8.67
C ALA A 132 -12.12 -2.11 -7.92
N SER A 133 -12.10 -2.15 -6.58
CA SER A 133 -12.92 -1.27 -5.75
C SER A 133 -12.15 -0.03 -5.31
N GLU A 134 -12.65 1.14 -5.67
CA GLU A 134 -12.16 2.42 -5.17
C GLU A 134 -12.70 2.68 -3.76
N ILE A 135 -11.81 2.83 -2.78
CA ILE A 135 -12.13 3.05 -1.36
C ILE A 135 -11.45 4.32 -0.82
N GLY A 136 -11.00 5.21 -1.70
CA GLY A 136 -10.31 6.47 -1.39
C GLY A 136 -8.80 6.44 -1.65
N GLN A 137 -8.25 5.32 -2.14
CA GLN A 137 -6.83 5.15 -2.45
C GLN A 137 -6.41 5.68 -3.82
N GLY A 138 -7.35 5.91 -4.74
CA GLY A 138 -7.10 6.46 -6.08
C GLY A 138 -6.78 5.40 -7.15
N SER A 139 -7.26 4.17 -7.00
CA SER A 139 -7.20 3.11 -8.01
C SER A 139 -7.90 3.44 -9.34
N ASP A 140 -9.02 4.17 -9.31
CA ASP A 140 -9.67 4.63 -10.55
C ASP A 140 -8.75 5.58 -11.33
N THR A 141 -8.18 6.58 -10.65
CA THR A 141 -7.20 7.49 -11.23
C THR A 141 -5.97 6.73 -11.74
N MET A 142 -5.46 5.76 -10.97
CA MET A 142 -4.32 4.94 -11.35
C MET A 142 -4.58 4.16 -12.64
N THR A 143 -5.73 3.48 -12.76
CA THR A 143 -6.07 2.75 -14.00
C THR A 143 -6.22 3.69 -15.18
N ALA A 144 -6.84 4.87 -14.98
CA ALA A 144 -6.97 5.88 -16.03
C ALA A 144 -5.60 6.40 -16.50
N GLN A 145 -4.68 6.69 -15.57
CA GLN A 145 -3.32 7.13 -15.88
C GLN A 145 -2.54 6.04 -16.63
N VAL A 146 -2.64 4.78 -16.19
CA VAL A 146 -1.95 3.67 -16.87
C VAL A 146 -2.47 3.49 -18.30
N ALA A 147 -3.79 3.56 -18.50
CA ALA A 147 -4.38 3.48 -19.84
C ALA A 147 -3.97 4.65 -20.72
N ALA A 148 -4.06 5.89 -20.22
CA ALA A 148 -3.71 7.11 -20.95
C ALA A 148 -2.23 7.12 -21.37
N GLU A 149 -1.32 6.82 -20.45
CA GLU A 149 0.12 6.76 -20.71
C GLU A 149 0.43 5.69 -21.74
N THR A 150 -0.16 4.50 -21.60
CA THR A 150 0.06 3.39 -22.54
C THR A 150 -0.42 3.76 -23.94
N LEU A 151 -1.61 4.38 -24.07
CA LEU A 151 -2.20 4.77 -25.35
C LEU A 151 -1.62 6.07 -25.91
N GLY A 152 -0.85 6.82 -25.13
CA GLY A 152 -0.29 8.13 -25.51
C GLY A 152 -1.35 9.21 -25.70
N CYS A 153 -2.49 9.09 -25.04
CA CYS A 153 -3.62 10.03 -25.12
C CYS A 153 -3.77 10.86 -23.84
N SER A 154 -4.56 11.94 -23.90
CA SER A 154 -4.86 12.73 -22.70
C SER A 154 -5.70 11.95 -21.68
N LEU A 155 -5.46 12.22 -20.39
CA LEU A 155 -6.23 11.61 -19.30
C LEU A 155 -7.73 11.93 -19.38
N SER A 156 -8.09 13.13 -19.86
CA SER A 156 -9.48 13.57 -20.07
C SER A 156 -10.26 12.72 -21.06
N ARG A 157 -9.58 11.97 -21.92
CA ARG A 157 -10.19 11.03 -22.86
C ARG A 157 -10.56 9.71 -22.21
N VAL A 158 -10.07 9.43 -21.00
CA VAL A 158 -10.28 8.18 -20.29
C VAL A 158 -11.42 8.29 -19.29
N ARG A 159 -12.37 7.37 -19.38
CA ARG A 159 -13.44 7.17 -18.40
C ARG A 159 -13.29 5.79 -17.76
N VAL A 160 -13.44 5.73 -16.45
CA VAL A 160 -13.42 4.48 -15.69
C VAL A 160 -14.85 4.07 -15.33
N VAL A 161 -15.17 2.79 -15.55
CA VAL A 161 -16.36 2.12 -15.02
C VAL A 161 -15.84 1.04 -14.07
N ALA A 162 -16.07 1.23 -12.78
CA ALA A 162 -15.49 0.40 -11.72
C ALA A 162 -16.57 -0.36 -10.93
N ALA A 163 -16.24 -1.57 -10.49
CA ALA A 163 -16.97 -2.35 -9.49
C ALA A 163 -18.47 -2.56 -9.75
N ASP A 164 -18.86 -2.67 -11.03
CA ASP A 164 -20.22 -3.04 -11.45
C ASP A 164 -20.19 -4.48 -11.97
N THR A 165 -20.82 -5.42 -11.27
CA THR A 165 -20.77 -6.85 -11.61
C THR A 165 -21.46 -7.21 -12.92
N ASP A 166 -22.34 -6.34 -13.44
CA ASP A 166 -23.00 -6.55 -14.74
C ASP A 166 -22.13 -6.07 -15.91
N LEU A 167 -21.23 -5.11 -15.66
CA LEU A 167 -20.45 -4.43 -16.71
C LEU A 167 -18.95 -4.73 -16.67
N THR A 168 -18.39 -4.97 -15.49
CA THR A 168 -16.95 -5.02 -15.27
C THR A 168 -16.44 -6.46 -15.10
N PRO A 169 -15.24 -6.76 -15.60
CA PRO A 169 -14.63 -8.07 -15.40
C PRO A 169 -14.24 -8.29 -13.93
N ILE A 170 -14.04 -9.55 -13.55
CA ILE A 170 -13.73 -9.92 -12.16
C ILE A 170 -12.42 -9.30 -11.66
N ASP A 171 -12.47 -8.80 -10.43
CA ASP A 171 -11.33 -8.50 -9.57
C ASP A 171 -11.59 -9.10 -8.20
N ILE A 172 -10.56 -9.68 -7.57
CA ILE A 172 -10.72 -10.34 -6.27
C ILE A 172 -10.85 -9.37 -5.08
N GLY A 173 -10.80 -8.07 -5.34
CA GLY A 173 -11.07 -7.00 -4.38
C GLY A 173 -9.84 -6.18 -4.00
N SER A 174 -10.11 -5.09 -3.28
CA SER A 174 -9.08 -4.14 -2.81
C SER A 174 -8.58 -4.53 -1.42
N TYR A 175 -7.58 -5.41 -1.37
CA TYR A 175 -6.93 -5.88 -0.14
C TYR A 175 -5.43 -6.18 -0.35
N SER A 176 -4.66 -6.24 0.73
CA SER A 176 -3.21 -6.55 0.70
C SER A 176 -2.42 -5.70 -0.30
N SER A 177 -2.80 -4.43 -0.45
CA SER A 177 -2.19 -3.48 -1.38
C SER A 177 -2.02 -3.96 -2.83
N ARG A 178 -2.93 -4.80 -3.33
CA ARG A 178 -2.75 -5.48 -4.62
C ARG A 178 -3.10 -4.66 -5.86
N VAL A 179 -3.98 -3.66 -5.73
CA VAL A 179 -4.71 -3.08 -6.88
C VAL A 179 -3.77 -2.42 -7.87
N THR A 180 -2.86 -1.56 -7.42
CA THR A 180 -1.85 -0.92 -8.28
C THR A 180 -1.05 -1.96 -9.06
N PHE A 181 -0.58 -3.02 -8.39
CA PHE A 181 0.25 -4.02 -9.04
C PHE A 181 -0.54 -4.89 -10.02
N MET A 182 -1.69 -5.42 -9.61
CA MET A 182 -2.45 -6.41 -10.38
C MET A 182 -3.36 -5.75 -11.41
N ALA A 183 -4.24 -4.83 -11.00
CA ALA A 183 -5.12 -4.12 -11.92
C ALA A 183 -4.35 -3.14 -12.81
N GLY A 184 -3.25 -2.55 -12.32
CA GLY A 184 -2.36 -1.73 -13.16
C GLY A 184 -1.69 -2.55 -14.27
N ASN A 185 -1.13 -3.72 -13.96
CA ASN A 185 -0.58 -4.61 -15.00
C ASN A 185 -1.66 -5.15 -15.95
N ALA A 186 -2.85 -5.47 -15.46
CA ALA A 186 -3.98 -5.85 -16.30
C ALA A 186 -4.38 -4.72 -17.25
N THR A 187 -4.43 -3.47 -16.76
CA THR A 187 -4.70 -2.27 -17.57
C THR A 187 -3.63 -2.06 -18.62
N LEU A 188 -2.35 -2.16 -18.25
CA LEU A 188 -1.22 -2.05 -19.17
C LEU A 188 -1.33 -3.06 -20.32
N ARG A 189 -1.70 -4.31 -20.02
CA ARG A 189 -1.91 -5.37 -21.02
C ARG A 189 -3.10 -5.04 -21.93
N ALA A 190 -4.26 -4.67 -21.35
CA ALA A 190 -5.45 -4.31 -22.12
C ALA A 190 -5.20 -3.12 -23.07
N ALA A 191 -4.53 -2.09 -22.57
CA ALA A 191 -4.20 -0.89 -23.34
C ALA A 191 -3.21 -1.20 -24.47
N ASN A 192 -2.21 -2.06 -24.22
CA ASN A 192 -1.29 -2.49 -25.27
C ASN A 192 -1.97 -3.30 -26.38
N GLU A 193 -2.96 -4.14 -26.06
CA GLU A 193 -3.74 -4.86 -27.08
C GLU A 193 -4.48 -3.88 -28.01
N VAL A 194 -5.16 -2.88 -27.46
CA VAL A 194 -5.82 -1.85 -28.27
C VAL A 194 -4.81 -1.00 -29.04
N LYS A 195 -3.69 -0.62 -28.41
CA LYS A 195 -2.62 0.16 -29.05
C LYS A 195 -2.07 -0.53 -30.29
N LYS A 196 -1.89 -1.86 -30.27
CA LYS A 196 -1.41 -2.62 -31.44
C LYS A 196 -2.35 -2.49 -32.64
N LEU A 197 -3.67 -2.52 -32.41
CA LEU A 197 -4.68 -2.35 -33.47
C LEU A 197 -4.59 -0.94 -34.08
N ILE A 198 -4.49 0.07 -33.21
CA ILE A 198 -4.36 1.47 -33.67
C ILE A 198 -3.04 1.67 -34.42
N ALA A 199 -1.93 1.12 -33.91
CA ALA A 199 -0.61 1.23 -34.51
C ALA A 199 -0.56 0.59 -35.90
N ALA A 200 -1.13 -0.61 -36.06
CA ALA A 200 -1.19 -1.30 -37.34
C ALA A 200 -1.97 -0.49 -38.40
N ALA A 201 -3.11 0.10 -38.00
CA ALA A 201 -3.90 0.93 -38.91
C ALA A 201 -3.20 2.24 -39.26
N ALA A 202 -2.62 2.93 -38.27
CA ALA A 202 -1.86 4.15 -38.48
C ALA A 202 -0.63 3.92 -39.36
N ALA A 203 0.11 2.83 -39.16
CA ALA A 203 1.27 2.45 -39.96
C ALA A 203 0.92 2.28 -41.44
N LYS A 204 -0.23 1.66 -41.74
CA LYS A 204 -0.74 1.52 -43.11
C LYS A 204 -1.05 2.87 -43.77
N LYS A 205 -1.58 3.83 -43.01
CA LYS A 205 -1.87 5.19 -43.48
C LYS A 205 -0.61 6.04 -43.66
N MET A 206 0.43 5.81 -42.86
CA MET A 206 1.71 6.52 -42.92
C MET A 206 2.78 5.82 -43.77
N SER A 207 2.48 4.64 -44.31
CA SER A 207 3.40 3.79 -45.06
C SER A 207 4.72 3.54 -44.32
N CYS A 208 4.62 3.11 -43.06
CA CYS A 208 5.77 2.75 -42.20
C CYS A 208 5.57 1.40 -41.51
N ASP A 209 6.61 0.94 -40.79
CA ASP A 209 6.49 -0.23 -39.93
C ASP A 209 5.62 0.10 -38.70
N PRO A 210 4.72 -0.78 -38.22
CA PRO A 210 3.98 -0.57 -36.97
C PRO A 210 4.87 -0.31 -35.76
N HIS A 211 6.09 -0.84 -35.72
CA HIS A 211 7.07 -0.58 -34.67
C HIS A 211 7.68 0.84 -34.76
N ASP A 212 7.59 1.49 -35.91
CA ASP A 212 7.99 2.89 -36.08
C ASP A 212 6.89 3.85 -35.62
N VAL A 213 5.71 3.39 -35.16
CA VAL A 213 4.60 4.26 -34.75
C VAL A 213 4.75 4.68 -33.29
N VAL A 214 4.75 5.99 -33.04
CA VAL A 214 4.87 6.59 -31.70
C VAL A 214 3.56 7.29 -31.34
N PHE A 215 3.11 7.08 -30.10
CA PHE A 215 1.91 7.69 -29.53
C PHE A 215 2.34 8.66 -28.44
N ARG A 216 1.97 9.93 -28.54
CA ARG A 216 2.30 10.94 -27.53
C ARG A 216 1.37 12.15 -27.63
N GLY A 217 0.79 12.54 -26.50
CA GLY A 217 0.03 13.80 -26.39
C GLY A 217 -1.11 13.91 -27.40
N ASP A 218 -1.91 12.85 -27.52
CA ASP A 218 -3.01 12.74 -28.51
C ASP A 218 -2.56 12.79 -29.98
N LEU A 219 -1.28 12.57 -30.26
CA LEU A 219 -0.73 12.45 -31.61
C LEU A 219 -0.13 11.07 -31.85
N VAL A 220 -0.29 10.59 -33.08
CA VAL A 220 0.32 9.37 -33.60
C VAL A 220 1.25 9.77 -34.74
N THR A 221 2.55 9.50 -34.58
CA THR A 221 3.59 9.93 -35.51
C THR A 221 4.47 8.76 -35.91
N ARG A 222 5.17 8.91 -37.04
CA ARG A 222 6.26 8.00 -37.42
C ARG A 222 7.55 8.43 -36.73
N SER A 223 8.25 7.47 -36.12
CA SER A 223 9.59 7.62 -35.56
C SER A 223 10.59 8.01 -36.65
N ALA A 224 11.40 9.05 -36.38
CA ALA A 224 12.52 9.38 -37.25
C ALA A 224 13.58 8.28 -37.12
N ARG A 225 13.87 7.55 -38.20
CA ARG A 225 14.95 6.54 -38.21
C ARG A 225 16.27 7.20 -37.79
N GLY A 226 16.78 6.86 -36.59
CA GLY A 226 18.19 7.08 -36.23
C GLY A 226 18.53 8.22 -35.25
N GLY A 227 17.62 8.67 -34.37
CA GLY A 227 17.97 9.65 -33.33
C GLY A 227 17.41 9.28 -31.96
N ARG A 228 18.29 9.03 -30.98
CA ARG A 228 17.93 9.12 -29.55
C ARG A 228 17.44 10.55 -29.27
N ASP A 229 16.30 10.66 -28.61
CA ASP A 229 15.73 11.86 -28.00
C ASP A 229 15.86 13.18 -28.78
N ALA A 230 15.04 13.34 -29.82
CA ALA A 230 14.63 14.68 -30.22
C ALA A 230 13.44 15.10 -29.34
N ALA A 231 13.71 15.95 -28.34
CA ALA A 231 12.67 16.68 -27.63
C ALA A 231 11.84 17.47 -28.67
N VAL A 232 10.57 17.08 -28.83
CA VAL A 232 9.60 17.89 -29.57
C VAL A 232 9.37 19.14 -28.71
N GLY A 233 9.81 20.29 -29.21
CA GLY A 233 9.58 21.60 -28.59
C GLY A 233 8.08 21.90 -28.46
N PRO A 234 7.69 22.89 -27.64
CA PRO A 234 6.28 23.20 -27.39
C PRO A 234 5.57 23.47 -28.72
N ALA A 235 4.42 22.82 -28.90
CA ALA A 235 3.57 22.97 -30.05
C ALA A 235 3.33 24.46 -30.33
N GLU A 236 3.69 24.91 -31.54
CA GLU A 236 3.23 26.19 -32.04
C GLU A 236 1.71 26.19 -31.99
N GLN A 237 1.14 27.15 -31.25
CA GLN A 237 -0.27 27.46 -31.25
C GLN A 237 -0.67 27.82 -32.69
N SER A 238 -1.25 26.87 -33.43
CA SER A 238 -1.96 27.19 -34.66
C SER A 238 -3.19 28.00 -34.27
N SER A 239 -3.16 29.27 -34.65
CA SER A 239 -4.22 30.24 -34.45
C SER A 239 -5.50 29.87 -35.22
N ALA A 240 -6.63 30.19 -34.57
CA ALA A 240 -7.97 30.35 -35.12
C ALA A 240 -8.69 29.10 -35.68
N ALA A 241 -9.32 28.36 -34.77
CA ALA A 241 -10.59 27.70 -35.09
C ALA A 241 -11.66 28.78 -35.30
N SER A 242 -12.02 29.08 -36.55
CA SER A 242 -13.28 29.77 -36.84
C SER A 242 -14.39 28.73 -36.95
N VAL A 243 -15.23 28.66 -35.93
CA VAL A 243 -16.50 27.94 -36.02
C VAL A 243 -17.46 28.85 -36.79
N SER A 244 -17.75 28.51 -38.03
CA SER A 244 -18.91 29.06 -38.74
C SER A 244 -19.75 27.91 -39.27
N GLY A 245 -20.88 27.66 -38.60
CA GLY A 245 -21.89 26.71 -39.02
C GLY A 245 -23.25 27.39 -38.93
N ARG A 246 -23.82 27.70 -40.10
CA ARG A 246 -25.20 28.17 -40.23
C ARG A 246 -26.10 26.93 -40.23
N VAL A 247 -27.01 26.82 -39.28
CA VAL A 247 -28.02 25.75 -39.26
C VAL A 247 -29.28 26.28 -39.94
N GLU A 248 -29.56 25.76 -41.14
CA GLU A 248 -30.90 25.84 -41.74
C GLU A 248 -31.16 24.57 -42.57
N GLY A 249 -32.28 23.90 -42.27
CA GLY A 249 -33.00 23.08 -43.24
C GLY A 249 -32.68 21.58 -43.31
N GLN A 250 -33.59 20.81 -42.70
CA GLN A 250 -34.08 19.48 -43.13
C GLN A 250 -33.12 18.28 -43.23
N ILE A 251 -33.53 17.24 -42.50
CA ILE A 251 -33.15 15.83 -42.69
C ILE A 251 -33.61 15.38 -44.08
N LEU A 252 -32.66 15.03 -44.95
CA LEU A 252 -32.90 14.16 -46.09
C LEU A 252 -32.02 12.92 -45.96
N ARG A 253 -32.69 11.77 -45.82
CA ARG A 253 -32.14 10.44 -46.09
C ARG A 253 -31.53 10.46 -47.50
N GLY A 254 -30.22 10.59 -47.57
CA GLY A 254 -29.44 10.46 -48.78
C GLY A 254 -28.08 9.94 -48.38
N SER A 255 -27.72 8.76 -48.86
CA SER A 255 -26.39 8.18 -48.72
C SER A 255 -25.36 9.16 -49.29
N LEU A 256 -24.77 9.98 -48.42
CA LEU A 256 -23.56 10.73 -48.70
C LEU A 256 -22.43 9.72 -48.89
N GLN A 257 -22.17 9.33 -50.14
CA GLN A 257 -20.88 8.75 -50.51
C GLN A 257 -19.83 9.83 -50.26
N GLN A 258 -19.19 9.76 -49.10
CA GLN A 258 -17.99 10.52 -48.81
C GLN A 258 -16.92 10.02 -49.78
N LYS A 259 -16.70 10.77 -50.88
CA LYS A 259 -15.58 10.49 -51.79
C LYS A 259 -14.30 10.63 -50.97
N ARG A 260 -13.66 9.49 -50.67
CA ARG A 260 -12.31 9.47 -50.10
C ARG A 260 -11.40 10.17 -51.12
N LYS A 261 -10.99 11.40 -50.83
CA LYS A 261 -9.75 11.94 -51.41
C LYS A 261 -8.63 11.08 -50.86
N GLU A 262 -7.87 10.42 -51.73
CA GLU A 262 -6.60 9.83 -51.35
C GLU A 262 -5.64 10.96 -51.00
N GLU A 263 -5.67 11.37 -49.74
CA GLU A 263 -4.57 12.13 -49.16
C GLU A 263 -3.33 11.23 -49.17
N GLY A 264 -2.23 11.73 -49.72
CA GLY A 264 -0.95 11.01 -49.71
C GLY A 264 -0.52 10.63 -48.29
N PRO A 265 0.56 9.83 -48.14
CA PRO A 265 0.98 9.33 -46.84
C PRO A 265 1.20 10.47 -45.84
N LYS A 266 0.42 10.48 -44.75
CA LYS A 266 0.55 11.46 -43.67
C LYS A 266 1.81 11.16 -42.86
N HIS A 267 2.52 12.19 -42.40
CA HIS A 267 3.66 12.04 -41.48
C HIS A 267 3.22 11.92 -40.00
N SER A 268 2.02 12.40 -39.69
CA SER A 268 1.37 12.35 -38.39
C SER A 268 -0.14 12.33 -38.55
N MET A 269 -0.84 11.90 -37.51
CA MET A 269 -2.29 12.01 -37.38
C MET A 269 -2.66 12.19 -35.91
N THR A 270 -3.84 12.73 -35.66
CA THR A 270 -4.39 12.77 -34.30
C THR A 270 -4.71 11.35 -33.81
N PHE A 271 -4.79 11.18 -32.50
CA PHE A 271 -5.21 9.93 -31.87
C PHE A 271 -6.59 9.49 -32.38
N GLU A 272 -7.53 10.43 -32.54
CA GLU A 272 -8.87 10.17 -33.07
C GLU A 272 -8.82 9.68 -34.52
N GLU A 273 -8.05 10.33 -35.40
CA GLU A 273 -7.86 9.85 -36.79
C GLU A 273 -7.25 8.45 -36.83
N ALA A 274 -6.30 8.13 -35.95
CA ALA A 274 -5.71 6.81 -35.86
C ALA A 274 -6.73 5.75 -35.37
N VAL A 275 -7.56 6.09 -34.39
CA VAL A 275 -8.66 5.25 -33.91
C VAL A 275 -9.68 4.99 -35.02
N VAL A 276 -10.13 6.05 -35.71
CA VAL A 276 -11.07 5.92 -36.85
C VAL A 276 -10.46 5.03 -37.93
N ALA A 277 -9.17 5.20 -38.23
CA ALA A 277 -8.47 4.36 -39.19
C ALA A 277 -8.45 2.88 -38.76
N ALA A 278 -8.39 2.57 -37.47
CA ALA A 278 -8.46 1.20 -36.96
C ALA A 278 -9.89 0.64 -36.97
N ILE A 279 -10.89 1.46 -36.61
CA ILE A 279 -12.30 1.08 -36.60
C ILE A 279 -12.79 0.73 -38.02
N ASP A 280 -12.27 1.41 -39.05
CA ASP A 280 -12.54 1.08 -40.46
C ASP A 280 -12.26 -0.40 -40.80
N PHE A 281 -11.37 -1.06 -40.06
CA PHE A 281 -11.02 -2.48 -40.25
C PHE A 281 -11.65 -3.40 -39.21
N HIS A 282 -11.81 -2.94 -37.97
CA HIS A 282 -12.11 -3.81 -36.83
C HIS A 282 -13.49 -3.56 -36.18
N GLY A 283 -14.20 -2.50 -36.56
CA GLY A 283 -15.33 -2.01 -35.76
C GLY A 283 -14.85 -1.41 -34.43
N ALA A 284 -15.73 -1.35 -33.42
CA ALA A 284 -15.35 -0.83 -32.10
C ALA A 284 -14.14 -1.60 -31.54
N LEU A 285 -13.15 -0.87 -31.02
CA LEU A 285 -11.91 -1.47 -30.54
C LEU A 285 -12.10 -1.94 -29.10
N THR A 286 -11.74 -3.20 -28.84
CA THR A 286 -11.76 -3.76 -27.49
C THR A 286 -10.46 -4.47 -27.19
N GLY A 287 -9.95 -4.31 -25.97
CA GLY A 287 -8.79 -5.05 -25.47
C GLY A 287 -9.08 -5.59 -24.07
N THR A 288 -8.60 -6.79 -23.80
CA THR A 288 -8.70 -7.43 -22.48
C THR A 288 -7.30 -7.73 -21.99
N GLY A 289 -7.03 -7.36 -20.74
CA GLY A 289 -5.80 -7.66 -20.05
C GLY A 289 -6.09 -8.29 -18.71
N SER A 290 -5.30 -9.29 -18.34
CA SER A 290 -5.43 -9.96 -17.05
C SER A 290 -4.07 -10.17 -16.42
N TYR A 291 -4.03 -10.25 -15.08
CA TYR A 291 -2.81 -10.48 -14.32
C TYR A 291 -3.05 -11.48 -13.20
N ALA A 292 -2.13 -12.43 -13.08
CA ALA A 292 -1.92 -13.22 -11.88
C ALA A 292 -0.42 -13.24 -11.57
N PRO A 293 -0.03 -13.22 -10.30
CA PRO A 293 1.36 -13.39 -9.89
C PRO A 293 1.96 -14.68 -10.48
N PRO A 294 3.21 -14.62 -10.98
CA PRO A 294 3.88 -15.76 -11.59
C PRO A 294 4.14 -16.86 -10.55
N ALA A 295 4.35 -18.10 -10.99
CA ALA A 295 4.46 -19.25 -10.10
C ALA A 295 5.63 -19.11 -9.10
N GLU A 296 6.71 -18.48 -9.53
CA GLU A 296 7.92 -18.22 -8.73
C GLU A 296 7.67 -17.20 -7.60
N ALA A 297 6.61 -16.40 -7.70
CA ALA A 297 6.21 -15.47 -6.64
C ALA A 297 5.32 -16.12 -5.56
N ARG A 298 4.85 -17.35 -5.77
CA ARG A 298 3.82 -18.00 -4.91
C ARG A 298 4.36 -18.68 -3.65
N GLY A 299 5.66 -18.56 -3.39
CA GLY A 299 6.33 -19.06 -2.19
C GLY A 299 6.87 -20.49 -2.31
N GLY A 300 7.38 -21.01 -1.20
CA GLY A 300 7.99 -22.34 -1.12
C GLY A 300 7.00 -23.50 -0.87
N LYS A 301 7.54 -24.73 -0.76
CA LYS A 301 6.74 -25.96 -0.53
C LYS A 301 6.49 -26.31 0.94
N HIS A 302 6.82 -25.41 1.88
CA HIS A 302 6.69 -25.68 3.31
C HIS A 302 5.34 -25.21 3.87
N LYS A 303 4.90 -25.79 4.99
CA LYS A 303 3.63 -25.40 5.64
C LYS A 303 3.71 -23.92 6.07
N GLY A 304 2.72 -23.14 5.68
CA GLY A 304 2.67 -21.70 5.94
C GLY A 304 3.26 -20.84 4.81
N ALA A 305 3.97 -21.42 3.84
CA ALA A 305 4.54 -20.70 2.70
C ALA A 305 3.50 -20.00 1.82
N GLY A 306 2.21 -20.32 1.95
CA GLY A 306 1.15 -19.69 1.18
C GLY A 306 0.79 -18.26 1.59
N VAL A 307 1.25 -17.79 2.76
CA VAL A 307 0.94 -16.46 3.31
C VAL A 307 2.23 -15.64 3.42
N GLY A 308 2.22 -14.44 2.85
CA GLY A 308 3.40 -13.58 2.76
C GLY A 308 4.04 -13.47 1.37
N PRO A 309 4.05 -14.51 0.50
CA PRO A 309 4.55 -14.34 -0.86
C PRO A 309 3.75 -13.32 -1.65
N SER A 310 4.47 -12.58 -2.48
CA SER A 310 4.01 -11.42 -3.24
C SER A 310 4.90 -11.27 -4.47
N PRO A 311 4.39 -10.72 -5.61
CA PRO A 311 5.24 -10.42 -6.76
C PRO A 311 6.29 -9.34 -6.45
N ALA A 312 5.97 -8.40 -5.56
CA ALA A 312 6.87 -7.34 -5.10
C ALA A 312 6.60 -6.92 -3.65
N TYR A 313 7.52 -6.17 -3.03
CA TYR A 313 7.37 -5.67 -1.66
C TYR A 313 7.75 -4.19 -1.59
N SER A 314 6.93 -3.38 -0.92
CA SER A 314 7.29 -2.01 -0.57
C SER A 314 8.16 -2.00 0.67
N TYR A 315 8.96 -0.95 0.84
CA TYR A 315 9.81 -0.78 2.01
C TYR A 315 9.64 0.62 2.59
N SER A 316 9.85 0.78 3.89
CA SER A 316 9.77 2.09 4.53
C SER A 316 10.79 2.23 5.64
N ALA A 317 11.26 3.45 5.82
CA ALA A 317 11.95 3.89 7.02
C ALA A 317 11.26 5.16 7.52
N GLN A 318 11.14 5.29 8.83
CA GLN A 318 10.59 6.48 9.47
C GLN A 318 11.47 6.94 10.60
N VAL A 319 11.63 8.26 10.72
CA VAL A 319 12.14 8.92 11.93
C VAL A 319 10.99 9.71 12.55
N ALA A 320 10.71 9.46 13.82
CA ALA A 320 9.72 10.20 14.61
C ALA A 320 10.42 11.10 15.63
N GLU A 321 9.93 12.34 15.74
CA GLU A 321 10.31 13.30 16.78
C GLU A 321 9.17 13.47 17.77
N VAL A 322 9.45 13.22 19.04
CA VAL A 322 8.45 13.29 20.12
C VAL A 322 8.90 14.17 21.27
N SER A 323 7.94 14.68 22.03
CA SER A 323 8.16 15.14 23.41
C SER A 323 7.29 14.34 24.37
N VAL A 324 7.78 14.20 25.61
CA VAL A 324 7.06 13.57 26.71
C VAL A 324 7.00 14.56 27.87
N ASP A 325 5.80 14.86 28.34
CA ASP A 325 5.59 15.55 29.61
C ASP A 325 5.81 14.53 30.75
N GLU A 326 6.86 14.75 31.57
CA GLU A 326 7.22 13.83 32.66
C GLU A 326 6.27 13.90 33.87
N GLU A 327 5.43 14.93 33.98
CA GLU A 327 4.43 15.10 35.05
C GLU A 327 3.13 14.39 34.70
N THR A 328 2.67 14.51 33.45
CA THR A 328 1.39 13.94 32.99
C THR A 328 1.55 12.59 32.29
N GLY A 329 2.72 12.32 31.70
CA GLY A 329 2.98 11.19 30.81
C GLY A 329 2.54 11.43 29.37
N GLU A 330 2.02 12.61 29.04
CA GLU A 330 1.53 12.92 27.69
C GLU A 330 2.65 12.88 26.66
N VAL A 331 2.39 12.25 25.51
CA VAL A 331 3.32 12.14 24.39
C VAL A 331 2.78 12.96 23.23
N THR A 332 3.58 13.90 22.74
CA THR A 332 3.28 14.66 21.53
C THR A 332 4.23 14.21 20.41
N VAL A 333 3.69 13.82 19.27
CA VAL A 333 4.47 13.56 18.05
C VAL A 333 4.50 14.86 17.25
N HIS A 334 5.69 15.45 17.10
CA HIS A 334 5.85 16.74 16.43
C HIS A 334 5.94 16.56 14.92
N LYS A 335 6.83 15.65 14.51
CA LYS A 335 7.13 15.44 13.10
C LYS A 335 7.55 14.00 12.83
N VAL A 336 7.14 13.49 11.67
CA VAL A 336 7.58 12.19 11.15
C VAL A 336 8.13 12.36 9.74
N TRP A 337 9.39 11.98 9.52
CA TRP A 337 9.98 11.84 8.19
C TRP A 337 9.75 10.42 7.72
N ALA A 338 8.97 10.22 6.67
CA ALA A 338 8.54 8.90 6.23
C ALA A 338 8.96 8.63 4.80
N ALA A 339 10.08 7.92 4.62
CA ALA A 339 10.50 7.45 3.31
C ALA A 339 9.85 6.11 2.98
N HIS A 340 9.27 6.03 1.78
CA HIS A 340 8.55 4.85 1.30
C HIS A 340 8.97 4.52 -0.13
N ASP A 341 9.45 3.30 -0.31
CA ASP A 341 9.77 2.71 -1.60
C ASP A 341 8.53 2.08 -2.22
N CYS A 342 7.89 2.83 -3.11
CA CYS A 342 6.74 2.38 -3.89
C CYS A 342 7.14 1.93 -5.30
N GLY A 343 8.42 1.63 -5.57
CA GLY A 343 8.87 1.50 -6.96
C GLY A 343 8.58 2.81 -7.71
N ARG A 344 7.97 2.77 -8.88
CA ARG A 344 7.50 3.99 -9.57
C ARG A 344 6.26 4.61 -8.91
N ALA A 345 6.34 5.88 -8.52
CA ALA A 345 5.18 6.66 -8.10
C ALA A 345 4.33 7.08 -9.32
N LEU A 346 3.27 6.30 -9.61
CA LEU A 346 2.36 6.60 -10.72
C LEU A 346 1.62 7.93 -10.54
N ASN A 347 1.27 8.27 -9.30
CA ASN A 347 0.72 9.56 -8.91
C ASN A 347 1.38 10.01 -7.60
N PRO A 348 2.42 10.86 -7.66
CA PRO A 348 3.15 11.31 -6.47
C PRO A 348 2.25 11.92 -5.39
N VAL A 349 1.23 12.71 -5.78
CA VAL A 349 0.30 13.34 -4.82
C VAL A 349 -0.51 12.29 -4.06
N SER A 350 -1.01 11.27 -4.76
CA SER A 350 -1.73 10.16 -4.11
C SER A 350 -0.80 9.31 -3.24
N VAL A 351 0.44 9.08 -3.67
CA VAL A 351 1.45 8.36 -2.90
C VAL A 351 1.77 9.10 -1.59
N GLU A 352 2.02 10.40 -1.65
CA GLU A 352 2.25 11.25 -0.47
C GLU A 352 1.06 11.18 0.49
N GLY A 353 -0.18 11.34 -0.02
CA GLY A 353 -1.39 11.22 0.79
C GLY A 353 -1.54 9.85 1.47
N GLN A 354 -1.19 8.76 0.77
CA GLN A 354 -1.22 7.42 1.35
C GLN A 354 -0.16 7.23 2.44
N ILE A 355 1.06 7.77 2.26
CA ILE A 355 2.12 7.75 3.29
C ILE A 355 1.65 8.52 4.54
N ILE A 356 1.10 9.72 4.36
CA ILE A 356 0.58 10.55 5.46
C ILE A 356 -0.53 9.80 6.22
N GLY A 357 -1.51 9.25 5.51
CA GLY A 357 -2.61 8.49 6.13
C GLY A 357 -2.13 7.25 6.90
N SER A 358 -1.09 6.57 6.42
CA SER A 358 -0.48 5.43 7.12
C SER A 358 0.24 5.81 8.40
N VAL A 359 1.00 6.91 8.37
CA VAL A 359 1.65 7.44 9.57
C VAL A 359 0.60 7.86 10.59
N TRP A 360 -0.45 8.56 10.15
CA TRP A 360 -1.54 8.99 11.02
C TRP A 360 -2.27 7.80 11.68
N MET A 361 -2.60 6.76 10.92
CA MET A 361 -3.22 5.55 11.46
C MET A 361 -2.28 4.79 12.43
N GLY A 362 -1.00 4.69 12.08
CA GLY A 362 0.01 4.10 12.95
C GLY A 362 0.19 4.87 14.25
N MET A 363 0.09 6.20 14.22
CA MET A 363 0.12 7.06 15.40
C MET A 363 -1.11 6.83 16.30
N GLY A 364 -2.31 6.72 15.72
CA GLY A 364 -3.53 6.40 16.48
C GLY A 364 -3.36 5.12 17.30
N GLN A 365 -2.94 4.04 16.64
CA GLN A 365 -2.63 2.78 17.32
C GLN A 365 -1.49 2.90 18.34
N ALA A 366 -0.49 3.75 18.06
CA ALA A 366 0.64 3.96 18.95
C ALA A 366 0.26 4.70 20.23
N LEU A 367 -0.68 5.65 20.21
CA LEU A 367 -0.88 6.60 21.32
C LEU A 367 -2.22 6.48 22.03
N THR A 368 -3.32 6.22 21.31
CA THR A 368 -4.67 6.45 21.86
C THR A 368 -5.69 5.36 21.56
N GLU A 369 -5.57 4.64 20.45
CA GLU A 369 -6.58 3.68 20.00
C GLU A 369 -6.44 2.32 20.69
N GLU A 370 -7.43 1.97 21.51
CA GLU A 370 -7.57 0.65 22.10
C GLU A 370 -9.04 0.25 22.26
N MET A 371 -9.34 -1.05 22.16
CA MET A 371 -10.65 -1.58 22.53
C MET A 371 -10.59 -2.12 23.96
N VAL A 372 -11.42 -1.57 24.85
CA VAL A 372 -11.47 -1.93 26.27
C VAL A 372 -12.61 -2.93 26.50
N TRP A 373 -12.30 -4.07 27.11
CA TRP A 373 -13.27 -5.15 27.34
C TRP A 373 -13.45 -5.42 28.82
N LYS A 374 -14.68 -5.63 29.26
CA LYS A 374 -15.01 -6.12 30.60
C LYS A 374 -16.13 -7.14 30.52
N ASP A 375 -15.91 -8.34 31.06
CA ASP A 375 -16.91 -9.42 31.10
C ASP A 375 -17.55 -9.72 29.72
N GLY A 376 -16.74 -9.66 28.65
CA GLY A 376 -17.19 -9.87 27.26
C GLY A 376 -17.82 -8.65 26.58
N MET A 377 -18.08 -7.57 27.33
CA MET A 377 -18.65 -6.32 26.81
C MET A 377 -17.57 -5.35 26.34
N LEU A 378 -17.77 -4.71 25.19
CA LEU A 378 -16.95 -3.59 24.72
C LEU A 378 -17.34 -2.33 25.50
N MET A 379 -16.40 -1.76 26.23
CA MET A 379 -16.63 -0.65 27.15
C MET A 379 -16.51 0.72 26.50
N ASN A 380 -15.86 0.81 25.35
CA ASN A 380 -15.67 2.04 24.59
C ASN A 380 -16.14 1.91 23.13
N PRO A 381 -17.43 1.61 22.87
CA PRO A 381 -17.94 1.42 21.52
C PRO A 381 -18.16 2.73 20.73
N GLY A 382 -18.09 3.89 21.39
CA GLY A 382 -18.27 5.21 20.78
C GLY A 382 -16.96 5.82 20.29
N LEU A 383 -17.07 6.75 19.33
CA LEU A 383 -15.91 7.51 18.80
C LEU A 383 -15.35 8.54 19.79
N LEU A 384 -16.01 8.76 20.93
CA LEU A 384 -15.49 9.60 21.99
C LEU A 384 -14.50 8.82 22.87
N GLU A 385 -14.84 7.57 23.20
CA GLU A 385 -14.02 6.72 24.07
C GLU A 385 -13.01 5.87 23.30
N TYR A 386 -13.31 5.50 22.05
CA TYR A 386 -12.32 4.99 21.10
C TYR A 386 -11.66 6.19 20.42
N ARG A 387 -10.55 6.64 20.99
CA ARG A 387 -9.93 7.92 20.66
C ARG A 387 -9.08 7.83 19.40
N SER A 388 -9.71 7.93 18.24
CA SER A 388 -8.97 8.22 17.01
C SER A 388 -8.39 9.64 17.07
N PRO A 389 -7.15 9.87 16.59
CA PRO A 389 -6.53 11.20 16.62
C PRO A 389 -7.38 12.25 15.91
N SER A 390 -7.36 13.49 16.37
CA SER A 390 -7.94 14.61 15.62
C SER A 390 -6.85 15.34 14.81
N SER A 391 -7.23 16.40 14.09
CA SER A 391 -6.28 17.28 13.42
C SER A 391 -5.36 18.04 14.37
N VAL A 392 -5.74 18.19 15.65
CA VAL A 392 -4.94 18.90 16.66
C VAL A 392 -3.73 18.09 17.09
N GLU A 393 -3.91 16.78 17.30
CA GLU A 393 -2.82 15.87 17.68
C GLU A 393 -2.06 15.31 16.47
N SER A 394 -2.52 15.59 15.25
CA SER A 394 -1.88 15.11 14.03
C SER A 394 -0.49 15.73 13.84
N PRO A 395 0.55 14.93 13.56
CA PRO A 395 1.90 15.42 13.43
C PRO A 395 2.11 16.03 12.05
N GLU A 396 3.14 16.88 11.91
CA GLU A 396 3.66 17.17 10.59
C GLU A 396 4.25 15.87 10.02
N VAL A 397 3.87 15.49 8.80
CA VAL A 397 4.45 14.34 8.11
C VAL A 397 5.16 14.84 6.86
N GLU A 398 6.44 14.52 6.75
CA GLU A 398 7.23 14.75 5.54
C GLU A 398 7.32 13.42 4.77
N PRO A 399 6.42 13.18 3.79
CA PRO A 399 6.48 12.00 2.94
C PRO A 399 7.67 12.12 1.98
N ILE A 400 8.44 11.04 1.85
CA ILE A 400 9.61 10.98 0.99
C ILE A 400 9.47 9.78 0.04
N ILE A 401 9.32 10.05 -1.25
CA ILE A 401 9.20 8.99 -2.26
C ILE A 401 10.59 8.42 -2.58
N VAL A 402 10.66 7.09 -2.63
CA VAL A 402 11.80 6.31 -3.09
C VAL A 402 11.35 5.42 -4.25
N GLU A 403 12.15 5.35 -5.31
CA GLU A 403 11.78 4.62 -6.53
C GLU A 403 12.81 3.54 -6.91
N SER A 404 12.63 2.32 -6.38
CA SER A 404 13.49 1.18 -6.72
C SER A 404 13.18 0.50 -8.06
N LEU A 405 12.12 0.92 -8.75
CA LEU A 405 11.63 0.42 -10.05
C LEU A 405 11.55 -1.11 -10.15
N ASP A 406 10.43 -1.68 -9.71
CA ASP A 406 10.25 -3.13 -9.73
C ASP A 406 10.09 -3.68 -11.15
N PRO A 407 10.84 -4.70 -11.58
CA PRO A 407 10.79 -5.19 -12.95
C PRO A 407 9.45 -5.79 -13.37
N GLU A 408 8.59 -6.19 -12.41
CA GLU A 408 7.29 -6.81 -12.69
C GLU A 408 6.10 -5.86 -12.44
N GLY A 409 6.35 -4.68 -11.89
CA GLY A 409 5.34 -3.66 -11.61
C GLY A 409 4.91 -2.89 -12.85
N PRO A 410 3.67 -2.37 -12.93
CA PRO A 410 3.27 -1.51 -14.03
C PRO A 410 4.12 -0.24 -14.04
N PHE A 411 4.89 -0.04 -15.11
CA PHE A 411 5.91 1.02 -15.22
C PHE A 411 6.95 1.04 -14.09
N GLY A 412 7.16 -0.08 -13.39
CA GLY A 412 8.06 -0.15 -12.23
C GLY A 412 7.39 0.04 -10.87
N ALA A 413 6.07 0.20 -10.81
CA ALA A 413 5.35 0.53 -9.57
C ALA A 413 5.17 -0.66 -8.62
N LYS A 414 5.20 -0.37 -7.33
CA LYS A 414 4.79 -1.24 -6.22
C LYS A 414 3.60 -0.60 -5.49
N GLU A 415 3.24 -1.15 -4.34
CA GLU A 415 2.27 -0.49 -3.47
C GLU A 415 2.84 0.71 -2.71
N CYS A 416 1.95 1.58 -2.18
CA CYS A 416 2.32 2.81 -1.48
C CYS A 416 1.56 3.05 -0.15
N SER A 417 0.87 2.04 0.38
CA SER A 417 -0.19 2.23 1.37
C SER A 417 0.02 1.48 2.68
N GLU A 418 0.29 0.18 2.70
CA GLU A 418 0.33 -0.60 3.94
C GLU A 418 1.75 -0.62 4.55
N GLY A 419 2.79 -0.58 3.72
CA GLY A 419 4.19 -0.66 4.18
C GLY A 419 4.60 0.42 5.16
N SER A 420 4.10 1.65 5.01
CA SER A 420 4.49 2.77 5.86
C SER A 420 3.96 2.63 7.30
N LEU A 421 2.77 2.06 7.51
CA LEU A 421 2.11 2.06 8.82
C LEU A 421 2.92 1.34 9.92
N ALA A 422 3.52 0.19 9.58
CA ALA A 422 4.14 -0.68 10.57
C ALA A 422 5.45 -0.11 11.18
N ALA A 423 6.08 0.89 10.53
CA ALA A 423 7.26 1.57 11.10
C ALA A 423 6.88 2.64 12.13
N THR A 424 5.64 3.16 12.10
CA THR A 424 5.28 4.33 12.93
C THR A 424 5.28 4.01 14.42
N ILE A 425 4.66 2.90 14.83
CA ILE A 425 4.60 2.49 16.24
C ILE A 425 6.01 2.33 16.85
N PRO A 426 6.93 1.53 16.27
CA PRO A 426 8.28 1.42 16.82
C PRO A 426 9.11 2.70 16.72
N ALA A 427 8.93 3.54 15.68
CA ALA A 427 9.63 4.82 15.60
C ALA A 427 9.24 5.73 16.77
N ILE A 428 7.94 5.83 17.08
CA ILE A 428 7.43 6.57 18.25
C ILE A 428 7.94 5.94 19.56
N ALA A 429 7.88 4.62 19.70
CA ALA A 429 8.35 3.92 20.90
C ALA A 429 9.84 4.17 21.17
N ASN A 430 10.66 4.12 20.12
CA ASN A 430 12.10 4.38 20.19
C ASN A 430 12.38 5.86 20.51
N ALA A 431 11.55 6.78 20.01
CA ALA A 431 11.65 8.21 20.31
C ALA A 431 11.28 8.52 21.77
N ILE A 432 10.25 7.85 22.33
CA ILE A 432 9.90 7.95 23.76
C ILE A 432 11.06 7.44 24.63
N TYR A 433 11.68 6.32 24.25
CA TYR A 433 12.85 5.82 24.96
C TYR A 433 14.02 6.79 24.88
N ASP A 434 14.27 7.43 23.74
CA ASP A 434 15.30 8.47 23.64
C ASP A 434 14.99 9.68 24.53
N ALA A 435 13.72 10.09 24.60
CA ALA A 435 13.27 11.27 25.33
C ALA A 435 13.39 11.13 26.86
N VAL A 436 12.97 9.98 27.40
CA VAL A 436 12.82 9.79 28.86
C VAL A 436 13.43 8.49 29.39
N GLY A 437 13.99 7.65 28.51
CA GLY A 437 14.66 6.39 28.85
C GLY A 437 13.73 5.37 29.50
N VAL A 438 12.45 5.35 29.09
CA VAL A 438 11.46 4.33 29.46
C VAL A 438 11.15 3.51 28.21
N ARG A 439 11.26 2.19 28.32
CA ARG A 439 10.92 1.27 27.23
C ARG A 439 9.49 0.78 27.40
N LEU A 440 8.65 1.05 26.42
CA LEU A 440 7.26 0.60 26.38
C LEU A 440 7.16 -0.59 25.44
N HIS A 441 6.61 -1.71 25.93
CA HIS A 441 6.46 -2.96 25.17
C HIS A 441 5.01 -3.23 24.75
N GLU A 442 4.08 -2.32 25.09
CA GLU A 442 2.66 -2.46 24.82
C GLU A 442 2.12 -1.10 24.37
N SER A 443 1.48 -1.08 23.21
CA SER A 443 0.72 0.07 22.71
C SER A 443 -0.77 -0.08 23.09
N PRO A 444 -1.53 1.02 23.19
CA PRO A 444 -1.10 2.41 23.02
C PRO A 444 -0.26 2.96 24.19
N PHE A 445 0.62 3.91 23.91
CA PHE A 445 1.48 4.65 24.83
C PHE A 445 0.69 5.79 25.50
N THR A 446 -0.40 5.43 26.16
CA THR A 446 -1.27 6.38 26.85
C THR A 446 -0.53 7.12 27.98
N PRO A 447 -0.95 8.34 28.35
CA PRO A 447 -0.31 9.08 29.44
C PRO A 447 -0.17 8.25 30.72
N GLU A 448 -1.19 7.45 31.06
CA GLU A 448 -1.18 6.59 32.24
C GLU A 448 -0.09 5.51 32.19
N ARG A 449 0.13 4.89 31.02
CA ARG A 449 1.16 3.85 30.82
C ARG A 449 2.56 4.46 30.83
N VAL A 450 2.74 5.61 30.19
CA VAL A 450 4.02 6.36 30.19
C VAL A 450 4.38 6.79 31.61
N LEU A 451 3.44 7.38 32.35
CA LEU A 451 3.63 7.82 33.73
C LEU A 451 3.93 6.65 34.67
N ALA A 452 3.27 5.50 34.48
CA ALA A 452 3.59 4.28 35.20
C ALA A 452 5.05 3.83 34.95
N GLY A 453 5.51 3.87 33.69
CA GLY A 453 6.89 3.56 33.33
C GLY A 453 7.92 4.53 33.93
N LEU A 454 7.63 5.84 33.91
CA LEU A 454 8.46 6.87 34.54
C LEU A 454 8.58 6.67 36.06
N ARG A 455 7.47 6.37 36.73
CA ARG A 455 7.45 6.08 38.17
C ARG A 455 8.24 4.82 38.50
N ALA A 456 8.07 3.74 37.71
CA ALA A 456 8.82 2.50 37.89
C ALA A 456 10.33 2.74 37.78
N LYS A 457 10.77 3.56 36.82
CA LYS A 457 12.17 3.98 36.66
C LYS A 457 12.70 4.76 37.88
N LYS A 458 11.91 5.70 38.41
CA LYS A 458 12.28 6.50 39.61
C LYS A 458 12.34 5.66 40.90
N HIS A 459 11.50 4.63 41.00
CA HIS A 459 11.37 3.77 42.19
C HIS A 459 12.08 2.42 42.10
N ALA A 460 12.99 2.23 41.14
CA ALA A 460 13.76 0.99 40.97
C ALA A 460 14.77 0.76 42.12
N LYS A 461 14.27 0.43 43.32
CA LYS A 461 14.85 -0.65 44.12
C LYS A 461 14.39 -1.96 43.50
N ALA A 462 15.28 -2.95 43.43
CA ALA A 462 15.01 -4.26 42.84
C ALA A 462 13.72 -4.88 43.40
N LEU A 463 12.70 -5.03 42.54
CA LEU A 463 11.53 -5.84 42.85
C LEU A 463 11.91 -7.31 42.63
N ASN A 464 11.98 -8.07 43.71
CA ASN A 464 12.11 -9.53 43.64
C ASN A 464 10.74 -10.14 43.30
N LEU A 465 10.45 -10.27 42.00
CA LEU A 465 9.18 -10.81 41.50
C LEU A 465 9.00 -12.32 41.71
N THR A 466 9.99 -12.99 42.31
CA THR A 466 10.01 -14.44 42.54
C THR A 466 9.78 -14.85 43.99
N GLU A 467 9.44 -13.91 44.87
CA GLU A 467 9.07 -14.28 46.24
C GLU A 467 7.74 -15.06 46.22
N GLY A 468 7.84 -16.39 46.29
CA GLY A 468 6.70 -17.32 46.40
C GLY A 468 6.14 -17.89 45.09
N ILE A 469 6.79 -17.73 43.93
CA ILE A 469 6.32 -18.29 42.65
C ILE A 469 7.36 -19.27 42.08
N ASP A 470 6.98 -20.54 41.92
CA ASP A 470 7.76 -21.56 41.22
C ASP A 470 7.63 -21.36 39.70
N PRO A 471 8.71 -20.97 38.98
CA PRO A 471 8.67 -20.71 37.54
C PRO A 471 8.46 -21.98 36.69
N THR A 472 8.49 -23.18 37.30
CA THR A 472 8.33 -24.46 36.60
C THR A 472 6.89 -24.99 36.63
N ALA A 473 5.98 -24.37 37.40
CA ALA A 473 4.58 -24.79 37.55
C ALA A 473 3.58 -23.61 37.45
N PRO A 474 3.25 -23.11 36.24
CA PRO A 474 2.34 -21.97 36.07
C PRO A 474 0.87 -22.41 36.15
N ASN A 475 0.18 -22.07 37.24
CA ASN A 475 -1.21 -22.49 37.48
C ASN A 475 -2.28 -21.50 36.93
N ARG A 476 -1.88 -20.39 36.27
CA ARG A 476 -2.82 -19.35 35.80
C ARG A 476 -2.35 -18.68 34.50
N PHE A 477 -3.25 -18.58 33.52
CA PHE A 477 -3.08 -17.78 32.30
C PHE A 477 -3.65 -16.36 32.50
N ARG A 478 -3.00 -15.35 31.93
CA ARG A 478 -3.35 -13.91 32.03
C ARG A 478 -4.52 -13.53 31.12
N GLU A 479 -5.51 -12.84 31.66
CA GLU A 479 -6.53 -12.08 30.91
C GLU A 479 -6.37 -10.57 31.24
N HIS A 480 -5.74 -9.83 30.32
CA HIS A 480 -5.67 -8.36 30.23
C HIS A 480 -4.84 -7.52 31.26
N GLY A 481 -4.33 -6.39 30.76
CA GLY A 481 -3.44 -5.44 31.43
C GLY A 481 -4.15 -4.38 32.28
N GLY A 482 -3.42 -3.84 33.26
CA GLY A 482 -3.86 -2.79 34.20
C GLY A 482 -4.16 -3.33 35.62
N ALA A 483 -3.42 -2.83 36.61
CA ALA A 483 -3.39 -3.35 37.98
C ALA A 483 -4.68 -3.07 38.78
N LEU A 484 -5.52 -4.10 38.97
CA LEU A 484 -6.48 -4.20 40.08
C LEU A 484 -6.87 -5.68 40.27
N TRP A 485 -6.55 -6.22 41.45
CA TRP A 485 -6.72 -7.63 41.78
C TRP A 485 -8.16 -7.90 42.25
N PHE A 486 -8.92 -8.69 41.49
CA PHE A 486 -10.18 -9.25 42.01
C PHE A 486 -9.96 -10.68 42.50
N LYS A 487 -10.35 -10.96 43.75
CA LYS A 487 -10.53 -12.32 44.28
C LYS A 487 -11.91 -12.83 43.84
N GLY A 488 -11.95 -13.75 42.89
CA GLY A 488 -13.18 -14.48 42.56
C GLY A 488 -12.87 -15.72 41.73
N LYS A 489 -13.53 -16.85 42.05
CA LYS A 489 -13.67 -17.95 41.09
C LYS A 489 -14.46 -17.39 39.92
N GLY A 490 -13.95 -17.53 38.69
CA GLY A 490 -14.73 -17.21 37.49
C GLY A 490 -16.08 -17.92 37.50
N PRO A 491 -17.10 -17.41 36.80
CA PRO A 491 -18.42 -18.01 36.80
C PRO A 491 -18.35 -19.48 36.36
N GLU A 492 -19.13 -20.35 37.00
CA GLU A 492 -19.27 -21.74 36.60
C GLU A 492 -19.61 -21.81 35.11
N ARG A 493 -18.86 -22.62 34.36
CA ARG A 493 -19.09 -22.77 32.92
C ARG A 493 -20.46 -23.37 32.66
N HIS A 494 -21.10 -22.89 31.60
CA HIS A 494 -22.44 -23.32 31.20
C HIS A 494 -22.49 -24.85 30.96
N PRO A 495 -23.55 -25.56 31.39
CA PRO A 495 -23.66 -27.02 31.27
C PRO A 495 -23.55 -27.57 29.84
N LEU A 496 -23.84 -26.75 28.83
CA LEU A 496 -23.84 -27.10 27.40
C LEU A 496 -22.51 -26.79 26.68
N ASP A 497 -21.43 -26.45 27.39
CA ASP A 497 -20.11 -26.24 26.77
C ASP A 497 -19.67 -27.53 26.03
N PRO A 498 -19.58 -27.53 24.68
CA PRO A 498 -19.26 -28.72 23.90
C PRO A 498 -17.81 -29.20 24.10
N SER A 499 -16.98 -28.44 24.82
CA SER A 499 -15.65 -28.87 25.26
C SER A 499 -15.66 -29.72 26.53
N ARG A 500 -16.81 -29.85 27.22
CA ARG A 500 -17.05 -30.98 28.15
C ARG A 500 -17.11 -32.25 27.31
N ARG A 501 -15.95 -32.83 27.02
CA ARG A 501 -15.86 -34.26 26.70
C ARG A 501 -16.45 -34.99 27.90
N ALA A 502 -17.66 -35.50 27.74
CA ALA A 502 -18.19 -36.49 28.66
C ALA A 502 -17.17 -37.63 28.71
N GLU A 503 -16.69 -37.96 29.90
CA GLU A 503 -16.00 -39.20 30.14
C GLU A 503 -16.90 -40.31 29.62
N ALA A 504 -16.48 -40.97 28.54
CA ALA A 504 -17.15 -42.16 28.06
C ALA A 504 -17.12 -43.18 29.21
N PRO A 505 -18.26 -43.77 29.62
CA PRO A 505 -18.22 -44.85 30.59
C PRO A 505 -17.41 -46.00 30.01
N ALA A 506 -16.38 -46.41 30.73
CA ALA A 506 -15.65 -47.63 30.43
C ALA A 506 -16.60 -48.82 30.60
N GLY A 507 -16.87 -49.52 29.49
CA GLY A 507 -17.19 -50.96 29.38
C GLY A 507 -18.31 -51.58 30.23
N GLY A 508 -19.22 -52.28 29.55
CA GLY A 508 -19.94 -53.44 30.12
C GLY A 508 -21.35 -53.67 29.57
N THR A 509 -21.51 -54.73 28.74
CA THR A 509 -22.66 -55.66 28.57
C THR A 509 -24.08 -55.08 28.68
N ASP A 510 -24.99 -55.15 27.69
CA ASP A 510 -25.37 -56.24 26.77
C ASP A 510 -25.64 -55.75 25.34
#